data_AF-A0A929E807-F1
#
_entry.id   AF-A0A929E807-F1
#
_cell.length_a   1.000
_cell.length_b   1.000
_cell.length_c   1.000
_cell.angle_alpha   90.00
_cell.angle_beta   90.00
_cell.angle_gamma   90.00
#
_symmetry.space_group_name_H-M   'P 1'
#
loop_
_entity.id
_entity.type
_entity.pdbx_description
1 polymer ?
#
loop_
_entity_poly.entity_id
_entity_poly.type
_entity_poly.pdbx_seq_one_letter_code
_entity_poly.pdbx_strand_id
1 'polypeptide(L)'
;MSQQNSSSQQYHTLPTQNALFIPPPLTELRDTGLSPLWLQDLTLKVLYFQGYLTGFQVAEAIALPFANVTDHLLNTLKREKFVEVKSSQMGLGEGAYQYGITGAGMARAREALERSQYAGPTPVPLDVYIRGVKSQSQSKPRITHNTLQQALSELTLNEKTYQKIGPAVNSGTSIFIYGPPGNGKTSIARALGEIILSSSMYIPYAIYVDGQVVKLYDSVNHQLMPDEHTTEKGTGSLRAGSRRDTRWVRIRRPFIVVGGELTLDGLDLVFDDINKFYEAPFQVKANGGILLIDDFGRQLVRPRDLLNRWIVPLENRIDYLTLHTGRKLELPFDVLIVFSTNLPPKDLVDEAFLRRLRHKIHIGDPSFEEYRDIFRNVAQAKGISFDSDGLAYLLQEWYIKLDRKLRASHPRDICDQILDISNYLSIEPQMTHDLIDRAASAYFVDL
;
A
#
# COMPACT_ATOMS: atom_id res chain seq x y z
N MET A 1 40.33 -27.94 -49.83
CA MET A 1 39.56 -29.15 -49.45
C MET A 1 40.39 -29.87 -48.40
N SER A 2 40.06 -29.99 -47.12
CA SER A 2 38.80 -29.81 -46.40
C SER A 2 39.18 -29.63 -44.92
N GLN A 3 38.71 -28.57 -44.27
CA GLN A 3 38.80 -28.40 -42.81
C GLN A 3 37.77 -29.31 -42.14
N GLN A 4 38.17 -30.01 -41.08
CA GLN A 4 37.27 -30.80 -40.24
C GLN A 4 36.51 -29.89 -39.27
N ASN A 5 35.19 -29.97 -39.35
CA ASN A 5 34.21 -29.38 -38.43
C ASN A 5 34.28 -30.06 -37.06
N SER A 6 34.50 -29.29 -36.00
CA SER A 6 34.10 -29.63 -34.64
C SER A 6 33.05 -28.61 -34.17
N SER A 7 31.79 -28.99 -34.35
CA SER A 7 30.60 -28.23 -33.98
C SER A 7 30.47 -28.15 -32.46
N SER A 8 30.74 -26.99 -31.87
CA SER A 8 30.38 -26.68 -30.48
C SER A 8 29.01 -25.99 -30.47
N GLN A 9 27.99 -26.73 -30.03
CA GLN A 9 26.66 -26.21 -29.78
C GLN A 9 26.71 -25.19 -28.64
N GLN A 10 26.47 -23.91 -28.95
CA GLN A 10 26.21 -22.88 -27.96
C GLN A 10 24.83 -23.16 -27.34
N TYR A 11 24.82 -23.56 -26.08
CA TYR A 11 23.62 -23.58 -25.25
C TYR A 11 23.08 -22.15 -25.14
N HIS A 12 21.92 -21.88 -25.73
CA HIS A 12 21.08 -20.76 -25.34
C HIS A 12 20.65 -20.99 -23.88
N THR A 13 21.26 -20.23 -22.97
CA THR A 13 20.75 -20.07 -21.61
C THR A 13 19.39 -19.36 -21.68
N LEU A 14 18.34 -20.09 -21.27
CA LEU A 14 17.00 -19.56 -21.02
C LEU A 14 17.08 -18.37 -20.04
N PRO A 15 16.19 -17.36 -20.16
CA PRO A 15 16.20 -16.21 -19.28
C PRO A 15 16.03 -16.64 -17.81
N THR A 16 16.93 -16.10 -17.00
CA THR A 16 17.08 -16.23 -15.56
C THR A 16 15.73 -16.10 -14.84
N GLN A 17 15.51 -16.95 -13.83
CA GLN A 17 14.45 -16.79 -12.84
C GLN A 17 14.43 -15.32 -12.35
N ASN A 18 13.26 -14.66 -12.39
CA ASN A 18 13.08 -13.26 -11.98
C ASN A 18 13.63 -13.04 -10.57
N ALA A 19 14.83 -12.48 -10.46
CA ALA A 19 15.42 -12.15 -9.18
C ALA A 19 14.56 -11.08 -8.47
N LEU A 20 14.24 -11.33 -7.20
CA LEU A 20 13.60 -10.34 -6.34
C LEU A 20 14.53 -9.13 -6.20
N PHE A 21 13.99 -7.92 -6.39
CA PHE A 21 14.76 -6.69 -6.21
C PHE A 21 15.22 -6.56 -4.76
N ILE A 22 16.53 -6.40 -4.57
CA ILE A 22 17.15 -6.08 -3.29
C ILE A 22 17.90 -4.75 -3.47
N PRO A 23 17.61 -3.72 -2.64
CA PRO A 23 18.33 -2.45 -2.70
C PRO A 23 19.85 -2.67 -2.55
N PRO A 24 20.68 -2.19 -3.49
CA PRO A 24 22.12 -2.45 -3.46
C PRO A 24 22.75 -1.86 -2.19
N PRO A 25 23.68 -2.54 -1.52
CA PRO A 25 24.32 -2.01 -0.32
C PRO A 25 25.10 -0.72 -0.64
N LEU A 26 25.16 0.18 0.34
CA LEU A 26 25.99 1.38 0.28
C LEU A 26 27.36 1.06 0.90
N THR A 27 28.43 1.40 0.20
CA THR A 27 29.82 1.13 0.63
C THR A 27 30.62 2.40 0.87
N GLU A 28 30.14 3.51 0.34
CA GLU A 28 30.80 4.82 0.42
C GLU A 28 29.80 5.97 0.27
N LEU A 29 30.19 7.18 0.66
CA LEU A 29 29.31 8.34 0.70
C LEU A 29 28.67 8.68 -0.65
N ARG A 30 29.40 8.48 -1.76
CA ARG A 30 28.91 8.77 -3.13
C ARG A 30 27.76 7.85 -3.55
N ASP A 31 27.67 6.64 -2.99
CA ASP A 31 26.59 5.69 -3.29
C ASP A 31 25.22 6.20 -2.85
N THR A 32 25.19 7.13 -1.89
CA THR A 32 23.94 7.77 -1.45
C THR A 32 23.27 8.56 -2.58
N GLY A 33 24.05 9.07 -3.55
CA GLY A 33 23.60 9.99 -4.59
C GLY A 33 23.26 11.38 -4.07
N LEU A 34 23.65 11.72 -2.84
CA LEU A 34 23.37 13.02 -2.20
C LEU A 34 24.65 13.83 -1.96
N SER A 35 24.48 15.15 -1.86
CA SER A 35 25.59 16.06 -1.53
C SER A 35 26.12 15.77 -0.11
N PRO A 36 27.45 15.71 0.08
CA PRO A 36 28.03 15.58 1.42
C PRO A 36 27.57 16.65 2.40
N LEU A 37 27.40 17.90 1.93
CA LEU A 37 26.93 19.01 2.75
C LEU A 37 25.48 18.81 3.21
N TRP A 38 24.64 18.23 2.35
CA TRP A 38 23.25 17.93 2.72
C TRP A 38 23.19 16.82 3.78
N LEU A 39 24.04 15.80 3.65
CA LEU A 39 24.15 14.71 4.63
C LEU A 39 24.68 15.20 5.97
N GLN A 40 25.67 16.11 5.96
CA GLN A 40 26.17 16.76 7.17
C GLN A 40 25.06 17.57 7.87
N ASP A 41 24.32 18.39 7.12
CA ASP A 41 23.18 19.15 7.63
C ASP A 41 22.12 18.19 8.24
N LEU A 42 21.82 17.06 7.58
CA LEU A 42 20.92 16.02 8.12
C LEU A 42 21.43 15.44 9.44
N THR A 43 22.71 15.05 9.50
CA THR A 43 23.33 14.51 10.72
C THR A 43 23.26 15.52 11.87
N LEU A 44 23.54 16.80 11.60
CA LEU A 44 23.43 17.86 12.59
C LEU A 44 21.99 18.05 13.07
N LYS A 45 21.00 17.99 12.17
CA LYS A 45 19.59 18.06 12.55
C LYS A 45 19.17 16.91 13.49
N VAL A 46 19.61 15.68 13.20
CA VAL A 46 19.35 14.52 14.07
C VAL A 46 19.96 14.70 15.46
N LEU A 47 21.24 15.10 15.53
CA LEU A 47 21.92 15.38 16.80
C LEU A 47 21.29 16.56 17.56
N TYR A 48 20.82 17.59 16.84
CA TYR A 48 20.15 18.74 17.44
C TYR A 48 18.86 18.33 18.18
N PHE A 49 18.06 17.42 17.62
CA PHE A 49 16.82 16.96 18.25
C PHE A 49 17.02 15.87 19.31
N GLN A 50 17.98 14.96 19.12
CA GLN A 50 18.16 13.79 19.99
C GLN A 50 19.28 13.95 21.03
N GLY A 51 20.07 15.02 20.96
CA GLY A 51 21.16 15.29 21.89
C GLY A 51 22.38 14.39 21.64
N TYR A 52 22.83 13.69 22.68
CA TYR A 52 24.03 12.87 22.63
C TYR A 52 23.74 11.48 22.06
N LEU A 53 24.33 11.15 20.91
CA LEU A 53 24.18 9.86 20.25
C LEU A 53 25.54 9.20 20.03
N THR A 54 25.59 7.87 20.09
CA THR A 54 26.76 7.13 19.59
C THR A 54 26.83 7.19 18.07
N GLY A 55 28.02 6.97 17.49
CA GLY A 55 28.17 6.88 16.03
C GLY A 55 27.23 5.84 15.40
N PHE A 56 27.01 4.71 16.05
CA PHE A 56 26.05 3.69 15.61
C PHE A 56 24.60 4.18 15.66
N GLN A 57 24.20 4.91 16.71
CA GLN A 57 22.86 5.49 16.81
C GLN A 57 22.63 6.57 15.76
N VAL A 58 23.64 7.38 15.46
CA VAL A 58 23.56 8.35 14.34
C VAL A 58 23.34 7.62 13.02
N ALA A 59 24.13 6.58 12.75
CA ALA A 59 24.02 5.78 11.53
C ALA A 59 22.63 5.14 11.37
N GLU A 60 22.09 4.60 12.46
CA GLU A 60 20.73 4.06 12.51
C GLU A 60 19.67 5.13 12.25
N ALA A 61 19.76 6.29 12.92
CA ALA A 61 18.79 7.38 12.79
C ALA A 61 18.72 7.97 11.38
N ILE A 62 19.85 8.04 10.67
CA ILE A 62 19.90 8.49 9.27
C ILE A 62 19.83 7.33 8.26
N ALA A 63 19.64 6.09 8.72
CA ALA A 63 19.56 4.88 7.92
C ALA A 63 20.73 4.70 6.92
N LEU A 64 21.96 5.01 7.33
CA LEU A 64 23.18 4.78 6.55
C LEU A 64 24.13 3.81 7.25
N PRO A 65 24.99 3.08 6.52
CA PRO A 65 26.05 2.29 7.13
C PRO A 65 26.96 3.15 8.02
N PHE A 66 27.47 2.57 9.10
CA PHE A 66 28.45 3.28 9.92
C PHE A 66 29.79 3.40 9.18
N ALA A 67 30.35 2.27 8.73
CA ALA A 67 31.67 2.21 8.10
C ALA A 67 31.69 2.89 6.73
N ASN A 68 32.74 3.69 6.47
CA ASN A 68 33.01 4.43 5.24
C ASN A 68 31.93 5.44 4.79
N VAL A 69 30.90 5.67 5.60
CA VAL A 69 29.78 6.58 5.29
C VAL A 69 29.52 7.50 6.47
N THR A 70 28.95 6.98 7.56
CA THR A 70 28.60 7.81 8.73
C THR A 70 29.83 8.23 9.52
N ASP A 71 30.82 7.36 9.66
CA ASP A 71 32.13 7.69 10.26
C ASP A 71 32.83 8.85 9.53
N HIS A 72 32.80 8.86 8.19
CA HIS A 72 33.37 9.93 7.37
C HIS A 72 32.64 11.27 7.58
N LEU A 73 31.32 11.24 7.69
CA LEU A 73 30.50 12.41 8.01
C LEU A 73 30.84 12.96 9.41
N LEU A 74 30.86 12.09 10.43
CA LEU A 74 31.16 12.46 11.81
C LEU A 74 32.59 13.00 11.95
N ASN A 75 33.57 12.39 11.27
CA ASN A 75 34.96 12.86 11.27
C ASN A 75 35.10 14.23 10.60
N THR A 76 34.33 14.50 9.53
CA THR A 76 34.30 15.82 8.89
C THR A 76 33.67 16.87 9.80
N LEU A 77 32.50 16.58 10.38
CA LEU A 77 31.82 17.48 11.32
C LEU A 77 32.68 17.77 12.57
N LYS A 78 33.45 16.78 13.04
CA LYS A 78 34.38 16.92 14.16
C LYS A 78 35.56 17.82 13.79
N ARG A 79 36.17 17.62 12.62
CA ARG A 79 37.27 18.47 12.12
C ARG A 79 36.83 19.93 11.97
N GLU A 80 35.60 20.15 11.55
CA GLU A 80 34.97 21.48 11.41
C GLU A 80 34.43 22.04 12.74
N LYS A 81 34.59 21.29 13.84
CA LYS A 81 34.16 21.67 15.21
C LYS A 81 32.64 21.85 15.36
N PHE A 82 31.84 21.26 14.49
CA PHE A 82 30.38 21.23 14.63
C PHE A 82 29.91 20.16 15.63
N VAL A 83 30.69 19.09 15.79
CA VAL A 83 30.46 18.06 16.81
C VAL A 83 31.74 17.79 17.60
N GLU A 84 31.59 17.26 18.80
CA GLU A 84 32.68 16.83 19.67
C GLU A 84 32.42 15.44 20.26
N VAL A 85 33.47 14.75 20.67
CA VAL A 85 33.37 13.45 21.35
C VAL A 85 33.35 13.70 22.85
N LYS A 86 32.24 13.37 23.51
CA LYS A 86 32.05 13.58 24.96
C LYS A 86 32.62 12.44 25.80
N SER A 87 32.48 11.19 25.32
CA SER A 87 32.93 10.01 26.04
C SER A 87 33.32 8.89 25.08
N SER A 88 34.30 8.07 25.49
CA SER A 88 34.76 6.87 24.78
C SER A 88 34.58 5.60 25.62
N GLN A 89 33.75 5.64 26.66
CA GLN A 89 33.72 4.61 27.72
C GLN A 89 32.88 3.35 27.41
N MET A 90 32.14 3.31 26.30
CA MET A 90 31.21 2.21 25.98
C MET A 90 31.57 1.47 24.68
N GLY A 91 32.80 0.97 24.57
CA GLY A 91 33.18 0.00 23.53
C GLY A 91 34.47 0.33 22.77
N LEU A 92 34.94 -0.63 21.97
CA LEU A 92 36.10 -0.47 21.09
C LEU A 92 35.64 0.02 19.71
N GLY A 93 36.18 1.15 19.25
CA GLY A 93 35.98 1.69 17.90
C GLY A 93 35.17 2.99 17.82
N GLU A 94 35.32 3.74 16.73
CA GLU A 94 34.73 5.09 16.57
C GLU A 94 33.20 5.11 16.58
N GLY A 95 32.55 3.99 16.29
CA GLY A 95 31.08 3.87 16.32
C GLY A 95 30.48 3.88 17.72
N ALA A 96 31.28 3.49 18.73
CA ALA A 96 30.88 3.52 20.13
C ALA A 96 31.05 4.89 20.79
N TYR A 97 31.77 5.82 20.15
CA TYR A 97 31.99 7.16 20.69
C TYR A 97 30.67 7.93 20.76
N GLN A 98 30.48 8.64 21.88
CA GLN A 98 29.33 9.49 22.07
C GLN A 98 29.63 10.89 21.52
N TYR A 99 28.89 11.28 20.48
CA TYR A 99 29.00 12.57 19.81
C TYR A 99 27.99 13.55 20.40
N GLY A 100 28.43 14.79 20.59
CA GLY A 100 27.60 15.92 20.99
C GLY A 100 27.73 17.07 20.01
N ILE A 101 26.62 17.77 19.77
CA ILE A 101 26.59 18.97 18.93
C ILE A 101 27.20 20.16 19.69
N THR A 102 28.09 20.92 19.04
CA THR A 102 28.69 22.12 19.64
C THR A 102 27.80 23.34 19.43
N GLY A 103 28.15 24.49 20.01
CA GLY A 103 27.46 25.77 19.74
C GLY A 103 27.44 26.14 18.24
N ALA A 104 28.56 25.94 17.54
CA ALA A 104 28.64 26.16 16.09
C ALA A 104 27.77 25.17 15.32
N GLY A 105 27.75 23.90 15.75
CA GLY A 105 26.88 22.87 15.16
C GLY A 105 25.40 23.20 15.33
N MET A 106 24.99 23.68 16.50
CA MET A 106 23.61 24.10 16.76
C MET A 106 23.18 25.27 15.87
N ALA A 107 24.06 26.26 15.66
CA ALA A 107 23.78 27.38 14.76
C ALA A 107 23.58 26.88 13.31
N ARG A 108 24.47 25.99 12.84
CA ARG A 108 24.36 25.38 11.51
C ARG A 108 23.11 24.52 11.34
N ALA A 109 22.75 23.74 12.37
CA ALA A 109 21.53 22.93 12.37
C ALA A 109 20.28 23.82 12.24
N ARG A 110 20.20 24.94 12.96
CA ARG A 110 19.07 25.88 12.86
C ARG A 110 18.93 26.47 11.46
N GLU A 111 20.04 26.87 10.84
CA GLU A 111 20.05 27.35 9.45
C GLU A 111 19.55 26.26 8.47
N ALA A 112 19.92 24.99 8.69
CA ALA A 112 19.42 23.88 7.89
C ALA A 112 17.92 23.59 8.13
N LEU A 113 17.44 23.75 9.37
CA LEU A 113 16.03 23.59 9.76
C LEU A 113 15.14 24.69 9.16
N GLU A 114 15.68 25.90 8.93
CA GLU A 114 14.99 26.95 8.19
C GLU A 114 14.72 26.57 6.73
N ARG A 115 15.54 25.69 6.14
CA ARG A 115 15.30 25.14 4.79
C ARG A 115 14.38 23.94 4.80
N SER A 116 14.57 23.02 5.75
CA SER A 116 13.73 21.83 5.92
C SER A 116 13.89 21.21 7.31
N GLN A 117 12.76 21.00 8.00
CA GLN A 117 12.70 20.35 9.32
C GLN A 117 12.93 18.83 9.24
N TYR A 118 13.06 18.24 8.04
CA TYR A 118 13.24 16.80 7.88
C TYR A 118 14.52 16.32 8.61
N ALA A 119 14.34 15.49 9.63
CA ALA A 119 15.40 14.87 10.42
C ALA A 119 15.05 13.40 10.67
N GLY A 120 15.67 12.49 9.92
CA GLY A 120 15.36 11.07 9.96
C GLY A 120 16.14 10.30 8.89
N PRO A 121 15.64 9.13 8.44
CA PRO A 121 16.30 8.32 7.43
C PRO A 121 16.68 9.11 6.19
N THR A 122 17.88 8.90 5.67
CA THR A 122 18.38 9.60 4.48
C THR A 122 17.47 9.29 3.28
N PRO A 123 16.97 10.29 2.55
CA PRO A 123 16.13 10.05 1.38
C PRO A 123 16.91 9.43 0.23
N VAL A 124 16.19 8.83 -0.70
CA VAL A 124 16.75 8.20 -1.90
C VAL A 124 16.49 9.11 -3.11
N PRO A 125 17.49 9.38 -3.97
CA PRO A 125 17.27 10.18 -5.18
C PRO A 125 16.10 9.65 -6.04
N LEU A 126 15.34 10.57 -6.63
CA LEU A 126 14.16 10.25 -7.44
C LEU A 126 14.44 9.21 -8.53
N ASP A 127 15.56 9.32 -9.25
CA ASP A 127 15.93 8.37 -10.31
C ASP A 127 16.20 6.95 -9.78
N VAL A 128 16.77 6.84 -8.58
CA VAL A 128 17.01 5.56 -7.90
C VAL A 128 15.67 4.95 -7.46
N TYR A 129 14.74 5.76 -6.93
CA TYR A 129 13.38 5.32 -6.63
C TYR A 129 12.66 4.78 -7.87
N ILE A 130 12.69 5.53 -8.99
CA ILE A 130 12.05 5.12 -10.26
C ILE A 130 12.58 3.77 -10.74
N ARG A 131 13.91 3.56 -10.72
CA ARG A 131 14.52 2.28 -11.10
C ARG A 131 14.07 1.14 -10.18
N GLY A 132 14.02 1.38 -8.87
CA GLY A 132 13.60 0.38 -7.89
C GLY A 132 12.13 -0.04 -8.05
N VAL A 133 11.22 0.90 -8.32
CA VAL A 133 9.82 0.57 -8.61
C VAL A 133 9.72 -0.25 -9.89
N LYS A 134 10.34 0.20 -11.00
CA LYS A 134 10.30 -0.51 -12.29
C LYS A 134 10.82 -1.94 -12.21
N SER A 135 11.92 -2.16 -11.48
CA SER A 135 12.47 -3.52 -11.26
C SER A 135 11.49 -4.42 -10.52
N GLN A 136 10.75 -3.89 -9.55
CA GLN A 136 9.79 -4.65 -8.74
C GLN A 136 8.45 -4.89 -9.45
N SER A 137 8.09 -4.05 -10.42
CA SER A 137 6.91 -4.24 -11.28
C SER A 137 7.05 -5.46 -12.19
N GLN A 138 8.25 -5.72 -12.70
CA GLN A 138 8.54 -6.85 -13.61
C GLN A 138 8.44 -8.21 -12.91
N SER A 139 8.63 -8.23 -11.59
CA SER A 139 8.59 -9.45 -10.76
C SER A 139 7.20 -9.74 -10.16
N LYS A 140 6.14 -9.03 -10.57
CA LYS A 140 4.78 -9.27 -10.07
C LYS A 140 4.28 -10.66 -10.50
N PRO A 141 3.82 -11.52 -9.58
CA PRO A 141 3.27 -12.82 -9.93
C PRO A 141 1.98 -12.65 -10.73
N ARG A 142 1.80 -13.47 -11.77
CA ARG A 142 0.53 -13.51 -12.52
C ARG A 142 -0.52 -14.22 -11.68
N ILE A 143 -1.70 -13.61 -11.58
CA ILE A 143 -2.83 -14.20 -10.86
C ILE A 143 -3.48 -15.24 -11.76
N THR A 144 -3.57 -16.47 -11.28
CA THR A 144 -4.25 -17.56 -11.98
C THR A 144 -5.71 -17.66 -11.56
N HIS A 145 -6.53 -18.35 -12.37
CA HIS A 145 -7.92 -18.65 -12.01
C HIS A 145 -8.02 -19.31 -10.63
N ASN A 146 -7.16 -20.30 -10.35
CA ASN A 146 -7.18 -21.04 -9.10
C ASN A 146 -6.84 -20.16 -7.89
N THR A 147 -5.82 -19.31 -8.02
CA THR A 147 -5.47 -18.35 -6.96
C THR A 147 -6.61 -17.39 -6.66
N LEU A 148 -7.28 -16.89 -7.71
CA LEU A 148 -8.42 -15.99 -7.58
C LEU A 148 -9.62 -16.69 -6.92
N GLN A 149 -9.92 -17.92 -7.32
CA GLN A 149 -11.02 -18.69 -6.76
C GLN A 149 -10.80 -19.04 -5.29
N GLN A 150 -9.55 -19.33 -4.90
CA GLN A 150 -9.20 -19.56 -3.50
C GLN A 150 -9.39 -18.31 -2.65
N ALA A 151 -8.90 -17.16 -3.12
CA ALA A 151 -8.99 -15.90 -2.37
C ALA A 151 -10.41 -15.33 -2.27
N LEU A 152 -11.28 -15.65 -3.23
CA LEU A 152 -12.69 -15.25 -3.21
C LEU A 152 -13.61 -16.38 -2.75
N SER A 153 -13.08 -17.49 -2.23
CA SER A 153 -13.87 -18.67 -1.83
C SER A 153 -14.92 -18.36 -0.74
N GLU A 154 -14.64 -17.37 0.10
CA GLU A 154 -15.58 -16.87 1.12
C GLU A 154 -16.70 -15.99 0.54
N LEU A 155 -16.57 -15.57 -0.72
CA LEU A 155 -17.56 -14.76 -1.43
C LEU A 155 -18.29 -15.63 -2.46
N THR A 156 -19.60 -15.82 -2.25
CA THR A 156 -20.46 -16.44 -3.26
C THR A 156 -20.63 -15.47 -4.44
N LEU A 157 -19.82 -15.66 -5.47
CA LEU A 157 -19.83 -14.86 -6.69
C LEU A 157 -20.18 -15.74 -7.89
N ASN A 158 -20.94 -15.17 -8.81
CA ASN A 158 -21.22 -15.75 -10.12
C ASN A 158 -19.92 -16.05 -10.91
N GLU A 159 -19.84 -17.18 -11.61
CA GLU A 159 -18.71 -17.54 -12.50
C GLU A 159 -18.36 -16.45 -13.53
N LYS A 160 -19.36 -15.77 -14.10
CA LYS A 160 -19.18 -14.64 -15.03
C LYS A 160 -18.43 -13.47 -14.39
N THR A 161 -18.58 -13.29 -13.08
CA THR A 161 -17.85 -12.26 -12.33
C THR A 161 -16.38 -12.65 -12.17
N TYR A 162 -16.09 -13.91 -11.84
CA TYR A 162 -14.72 -14.44 -11.79
C TYR A 162 -13.98 -14.27 -13.13
N GLN A 163 -14.64 -14.60 -14.24
CA GLN A 163 -14.08 -14.48 -15.59
C GLN A 163 -13.75 -13.04 -15.99
N LYS A 164 -14.37 -12.03 -15.36
CA LYS A 164 -14.07 -10.62 -15.59
C LYS A 164 -12.97 -10.09 -14.66
N ILE A 165 -12.96 -10.53 -13.40
CA ILE A 165 -12.02 -10.07 -12.38
C ILE A 165 -10.59 -10.51 -12.71
N GLY A 166 -10.35 -11.79 -12.99
CA GLY A 166 -9.00 -12.31 -13.19
C GLY A 166 -8.19 -11.58 -14.28
N PRO A 167 -8.73 -11.42 -15.50
CA PRO A 167 -8.08 -10.63 -16.54
C PRO A 167 -7.88 -9.16 -16.15
N ALA A 168 -8.82 -8.58 -15.40
CA ALA A 168 -8.74 -7.18 -14.97
C ALA A 168 -7.53 -6.95 -14.07
N VAL A 169 -7.31 -7.83 -13.09
CA VAL A 169 -6.17 -7.68 -12.17
C VAL A 169 -4.84 -7.93 -12.88
N ASN A 170 -4.75 -8.94 -13.75
CA ASN A 170 -3.54 -9.22 -14.53
C ASN A 170 -3.19 -8.13 -15.54
N SER A 171 -4.18 -7.39 -16.04
CA SER A 171 -3.92 -6.24 -16.92
C SER A 171 -3.16 -5.11 -16.21
N GLY A 172 -3.24 -5.07 -14.87
CA GLY A 172 -2.75 -3.99 -14.03
C GLY A 172 -3.43 -2.64 -14.30
N THR A 173 -4.49 -2.59 -15.11
CA THR A 173 -5.24 -1.37 -15.45
C THR A 173 -6.38 -1.12 -14.46
N SER A 174 -6.94 0.08 -14.46
CA SER A 174 -8.02 0.44 -13.53
C SER A 174 -9.23 -0.50 -13.62
N ILE A 175 -9.77 -0.89 -12.47
CA ILE A 175 -10.97 -1.70 -12.33
C ILE A 175 -12.10 -0.83 -11.80
N PHE A 176 -13.26 -0.91 -12.44
CA PHE A 176 -14.46 -0.20 -12.02
C PHE A 176 -15.54 -1.21 -11.59
N ILE A 177 -15.77 -1.34 -10.29
CA ILE A 177 -16.76 -2.24 -9.69
C ILE A 177 -18.00 -1.42 -9.35
N TYR A 178 -19.16 -1.80 -9.92
CA TYR A 178 -20.41 -1.06 -9.72
C TYR A 178 -21.61 -1.97 -9.56
N GLY A 179 -22.65 -1.47 -8.89
CA GLY A 179 -23.90 -2.19 -8.69
C GLY A 179 -24.57 -1.82 -7.37
N PRO A 180 -25.74 -2.37 -7.05
CA PRO A 180 -26.49 -2.00 -5.86
C PRO A 180 -25.69 -2.15 -4.55
N PRO A 181 -26.00 -1.35 -3.51
CA PRO A 181 -25.36 -1.49 -2.19
C PRO A 181 -25.66 -2.86 -1.58
N GLY A 182 -24.79 -3.32 -0.68
CA GLY A 182 -24.97 -4.61 0.01
C GLY A 182 -24.50 -5.85 -0.76
N ASN A 183 -24.05 -5.74 -2.01
CA ASN A 183 -23.61 -6.90 -2.81
C ASN A 183 -22.10 -7.21 -2.74
N GLY A 184 -21.40 -6.72 -1.71
CA GLY A 184 -20.01 -7.14 -1.45
C GLY A 184 -18.91 -6.54 -2.36
N LYS A 185 -19.16 -5.42 -3.04
CA LYS A 185 -18.16 -4.74 -3.89
C LYS A 185 -16.84 -4.44 -3.16
N THR A 186 -16.92 -3.84 -1.98
CA THR A 186 -15.76 -3.56 -1.11
C THR A 186 -15.08 -4.86 -0.66
N SER A 187 -15.85 -5.91 -0.37
CA SER A 187 -15.29 -7.23 -0.02
C SER A 187 -14.51 -7.84 -1.17
N ILE A 188 -15.02 -7.74 -2.41
CA ILE A 188 -14.30 -8.19 -3.61
C ILE A 188 -12.99 -7.40 -3.76
N ALA A 189 -13.04 -6.07 -3.65
CA ALA A 189 -11.85 -5.23 -3.78
C ALA A 189 -10.78 -5.55 -2.71
N ARG A 190 -11.20 -5.83 -1.47
CA ARG A 190 -10.30 -6.26 -0.39
C ARG A 190 -9.70 -7.63 -0.63
N ALA A 191 -10.51 -8.61 -1.05
CA ALA A 191 -10.01 -9.94 -1.39
C ALA A 191 -9.03 -9.91 -2.57
N LEU A 192 -9.24 -9.01 -3.54
CA LEU A 192 -8.26 -8.72 -4.59
C LEU A 192 -6.96 -8.13 -4.03
N GLY A 193 -7.08 -7.26 -3.03
CA GLY A 193 -5.98 -6.81 -2.18
C GLY A 193 -5.19 -8.00 -1.66
N GLU A 194 -5.81 -8.88 -0.88
CA GLU A 194 -5.15 -10.01 -0.23
C GLU A 194 -4.30 -10.87 -1.18
N ILE A 195 -4.77 -11.10 -2.41
CA ILE A 195 -3.98 -11.83 -3.43
C ILE A 195 -2.67 -11.12 -3.74
N ILE A 196 -2.72 -9.80 -3.97
CA ILE A 196 -1.55 -8.98 -4.30
C ILE A 196 -0.66 -8.77 -3.05
N LEU A 197 -1.28 -8.65 -1.88
CA LEU A 197 -0.66 -8.47 -0.56
C LEU A 197 0.14 -9.69 -0.09
N SER A 198 -0.04 -10.86 -0.71
CA SER A 198 0.78 -12.06 -0.44
C SER A 198 2.27 -11.88 -0.75
N SER A 199 2.65 -10.78 -1.43
CA SER A 199 4.03 -10.44 -1.75
C SER A 199 4.50 -9.17 -1.04
N SER A 200 5.80 -9.09 -0.78
CA SER A 200 6.47 -7.91 -0.22
C SER A 200 7.21 -7.11 -1.29
N MET A 201 7.48 -5.84 -1.00
CA MET A 201 8.32 -4.97 -1.82
C MET A 201 9.16 -4.03 -0.96
N TYR A 202 10.19 -3.44 -1.54
CA TYR A 202 10.99 -2.39 -0.92
C TYR A 202 10.52 -1.01 -1.40
N ILE A 203 10.33 -0.09 -0.44
CA ILE A 203 10.14 1.34 -0.70
C ILE A 203 11.11 2.16 0.16
N PRO A 204 11.57 3.34 -0.29
CA PRO A 204 12.38 4.21 0.57
C PRO A 204 11.53 4.89 1.64
N TYR A 205 12.15 5.30 2.74
CA TYR A 205 11.49 6.16 3.72
C TYR A 205 11.02 7.49 3.10
N ALA A 206 11.89 8.10 2.30
CA ALA A 206 11.64 9.36 1.62
C ALA A 206 12.41 9.43 0.28
N ILE A 207 11.94 10.29 -0.60
CA ILE A 207 12.53 10.56 -1.92
C ILE A 207 13.17 11.94 -1.90
N TYR A 208 14.36 12.07 -2.50
CA TYR A 208 15.07 13.34 -2.66
C TYR A 208 14.93 13.86 -4.08
N VAL A 209 14.54 15.12 -4.20
CA VAL A 209 14.37 15.80 -5.49
C VAL A 209 14.67 17.29 -5.35
N ASP A 210 15.73 17.77 -6.02
CA ASP A 210 16.10 19.18 -6.10
C ASP A 210 16.20 19.92 -4.75
N GLY A 211 16.80 19.28 -3.75
CA GLY A 211 16.91 19.87 -2.41
C GLY A 211 15.69 19.68 -1.53
N GLN A 212 14.59 19.16 -2.09
CA GLN A 212 13.35 18.86 -1.39
C GLN A 212 13.30 17.39 -0.99
N VAL A 213 12.60 17.13 0.11
CA VAL A 213 12.30 15.78 0.59
C VAL A 213 10.81 15.52 0.39
N VAL A 214 10.48 14.36 -0.20
CA VAL A 214 9.13 13.85 -0.31
C VAL A 214 9.04 12.60 0.56
N LYS A 215 8.35 12.68 1.69
CA LYS A 215 8.15 11.56 2.59
C LYS A 215 7.19 10.55 1.95
N LEU A 216 7.63 9.29 1.88
CA LEU A 216 6.90 8.23 1.21
C LEU A 216 6.35 7.22 2.20
N TYR A 217 7.23 6.64 3.03
CA TYR A 217 6.84 5.68 4.04
C TYR A 217 6.11 6.37 5.21
N ASP A 218 5.05 5.73 5.66
CA ASP A 218 4.36 6.03 6.90
C ASP A 218 3.73 4.74 7.44
N SER A 219 3.52 4.67 8.75
CA SER A 219 2.98 3.48 9.43
C SER A 219 1.47 3.32 9.31
N VAL A 220 0.77 4.30 8.73
CA VAL A 220 -0.68 4.25 8.53
C VAL A 220 -1.01 3.49 7.25
N ASN A 221 -0.26 3.75 6.18
CA ASN A 221 -0.46 3.21 4.84
C ASN A 221 0.42 2.00 4.53
N HIS A 222 1.51 1.81 5.29
CA HIS A 222 2.48 0.74 5.01
C HIS A 222 2.68 -0.17 6.23
N GLN A 223 2.63 -1.47 5.97
CA GLN A 223 2.92 -2.50 6.96
C GLN A 223 4.32 -3.07 6.72
N LEU A 224 5.21 -2.95 7.70
CA LEU A 224 6.55 -3.54 7.65
C LEU A 224 6.48 -5.07 7.58
N MET A 225 7.39 -5.65 6.80
CA MET A 225 7.62 -7.10 6.76
C MET A 225 8.99 -7.40 7.38
N PRO A 226 9.14 -8.50 8.13
CA PRO A 226 10.43 -8.96 8.59
C PRO A 226 11.38 -9.17 7.41
N ASP A 227 12.65 -8.85 7.61
CA ASP A 227 13.68 -9.17 6.63
C ASP A 227 13.98 -10.68 6.67
N GLU A 228 13.68 -11.41 5.59
CA GLU A 228 14.04 -12.83 5.47
C GLU A 228 15.56 -13.11 5.55
N HIS A 229 16.40 -12.07 5.51
CA HIS A 229 17.86 -12.19 5.50
C HIS A 229 18.56 -11.75 6.79
N THR A 230 17.81 -11.38 7.84
CA THR A 230 18.40 -11.23 9.18
C THR A 230 18.45 -12.59 9.85
N THR A 231 19.49 -13.38 9.59
CA THR A 231 19.80 -14.54 10.44
C THR A 231 20.07 -14.05 11.86
N GLU A 232 19.12 -14.26 12.78
CA GLU A 232 19.21 -13.97 14.22
C GLU A 232 20.20 -14.87 14.99
N LYS A 233 21.18 -15.51 14.32
CA LYS A 233 22.13 -16.41 14.98
C LYS A 233 23.56 -16.10 14.60
N GLY A 234 24.12 -15.09 15.26
CA GLY A 234 25.55 -14.85 15.33
C GLY A 234 25.89 -14.18 16.65
N THR A 235 26.28 -14.97 17.65
CA THR A 235 26.89 -14.47 18.89
C THR A 235 28.28 -13.92 18.54
N GLY A 236 28.36 -12.65 18.19
CA GLY A 236 29.62 -11.99 17.85
C GLY A 236 29.41 -10.51 17.55
N SER A 237 30.15 -9.65 18.26
CA SER A 237 30.04 -8.19 18.30
C SER A 237 30.50 -7.46 17.02
N LEU A 238 30.25 -8.04 15.85
CA LEU A 238 30.55 -7.46 14.54
C LEU A 238 29.35 -7.74 13.62
N ARG A 239 28.39 -6.80 13.57
CA ARG A 239 27.36 -6.79 12.52
C ARG A 239 28.09 -6.60 11.19
N ALA A 240 28.40 -7.71 10.50
CA ALA A 240 28.80 -7.69 9.10
C ALA A 240 27.82 -6.80 8.34
N GLY A 241 28.33 -5.85 7.56
CA GLY A 241 27.59 -4.73 7.00
C GLY A 241 26.23 -5.12 6.42
N SER A 242 25.24 -4.22 6.58
CA SER A 242 23.91 -4.42 6.01
C SER A 242 24.06 -4.83 4.54
N ARG A 243 23.58 -6.04 4.21
CA ARG A 243 23.64 -6.59 2.84
C ARG A 243 22.76 -5.81 1.84
N ARG A 244 22.09 -4.75 2.30
CA ARG A 244 21.15 -3.92 1.56
C ARG A 244 21.19 -2.46 2.02
N ASP A 245 20.78 -1.54 1.15
CA ASP A 245 20.54 -0.14 1.51
C ASP A 245 19.41 -0.04 2.56
N THR A 246 19.74 0.46 3.76
CA THR A 246 18.82 0.60 4.90
C THR A 246 17.85 1.77 4.77
N ARG A 247 18.05 2.67 3.78
CA ARG A 247 17.07 3.72 3.46
C ARG A 247 15.77 3.15 2.88
N TRP A 248 15.81 1.89 2.44
CA TRP A 248 14.67 1.14 1.93
C TRP A 248 14.10 0.23 3.02
N VAL A 249 12.80 0.26 3.19
CA VAL A 249 12.06 -0.65 4.08
C VAL A 249 11.35 -1.71 3.28
N ARG A 250 11.36 -2.94 3.81
CA ARG A 250 10.56 -4.03 3.27
C ARG A 250 9.15 -3.90 3.83
N ILE A 251 8.17 -3.79 2.95
CA ILE A 251 6.76 -3.69 3.31
C ILE A 251 5.99 -4.81 2.63
N ARG A 252 4.84 -5.18 3.20
CA ARG A 252 3.78 -5.82 2.42
C ARG A 252 3.38 -4.84 1.33
N ARG A 253 3.10 -5.31 0.09
CA ARG A 253 2.65 -4.41 -0.98
C ARG A 253 1.49 -3.53 -0.46
N PRO A 254 1.40 -2.25 -0.84
CA PRO A 254 0.44 -1.35 -0.22
C PRO A 254 -1.00 -1.66 -0.67
N PHE A 255 -1.94 -1.60 0.27
CA PHE A 255 -3.38 -1.60 -0.01
C PHE A 255 -3.99 -0.40 0.71
N ILE A 256 -4.19 0.69 -0.03
CA ILE A 256 -4.68 1.96 0.50
C ILE A 256 -6.14 2.12 0.10
N VAL A 257 -6.98 2.45 1.06
CA VAL A 257 -8.42 2.71 0.85
C VAL A 257 -8.68 4.19 1.11
N VAL A 258 -9.37 4.83 0.19
CA VAL A 258 -9.83 6.23 0.32
C VAL A 258 -11.33 6.30 0.04
N GLY A 259 -12.06 7.04 0.86
CA GLY A 259 -13.51 7.22 0.81
C GLY A 259 -13.91 8.63 0.38
N GLY A 260 -14.86 9.22 1.13
CA GLY A 260 -15.42 10.56 0.87
C GLY A 260 -14.46 11.72 1.16
N GLU A 261 -13.39 11.45 1.91
CA GLU A 261 -12.34 12.39 2.30
C GLU A 261 -11.32 12.70 1.20
N LEU A 262 -11.37 11.98 0.08
CA LEU A 262 -10.48 12.22 -1.04
C LEU A 262 -10.73 13.59 -1.68
N THR A 263 -9.70 14.42 -1.73
CA THR A 263 -9.69 15.72 -2.43
C THR A 263 -8.76 15.68 -3.65
N LEU A 264 -8.88 16.63 -4.58
CA LEU A 264 -7.92 16.75 -5.70
C LEU A 264 -6.51 17.07 -5.19
N ASP A 265 -6.39 17.93 -4.19
CA ASP A 265 -5.10 18.32 -3.62
C ASP A 265 -4.38 17.12 -3.00
N GLY A 266 -5.12 16.16 -2.44
CA GLY A 266 -4.58 14.89 -1.94
C GLY A 266 -4.01 13.96 -3.03
N LEU A 267 -4.21 14.29 -4.32
CA LEU A 267 -3.60 13.62 -5.46
C LEU A 267 -2.31 14.29 -5.95
N ASP A 268 -1.94 15.45 -5.40
CA ASP A 268 -0.69 16.13 -5.72
C ASP A 268 0.25 16.14 -4.50
N LEU A 269 1.49 16.62 -4.70
CA LEU A 269 2.46 16.72 -3.61
C LEU A 269 2.01 17.79 -2.62
N VAL A 270 1.71 17.40 -1.39
CA VAL A 270 1.29 18.32 -0.34
C VAL A 270 2.53 18.86 0.35
N PHE A 271 2.83 20.15 0.16
CA PHE A 271 3.92 20.83 0.87
C PHE A 271 3.44 21.31 2.24
N ASP A 272 4.21 20.98 3.28
CA ASP A 272 3.99 21.49 4.63
C ASP A 272 4.84 22.76 4.84
N ASP A 273 4.22 23.93 4.98
CA ASP A 273 4.93 25.22 5.14
C ASP A 273 5.69 25.34 6.48
N ILE A 274 5.29 24.59 7.50
CA ILE A 274 5.92 24.57 8.81
C ILE A 274 7.15 23.67 8.77
N ASN A 275 6.96 22.43 8.29
CA ASN A 275 7.99 21.41 8.26
C ASN A 275 8.92 21.52 7.04
N LYS A 276 8.48 22.21 5.98
CA LYS A 276 9.23 22.47 4.74
C LYS A 276 9.75 21.20 4.08
N PHE A 277 8.85 20.23 3.94
CA PHE A 277 9.00 19.04 3.11
C PHE A 277 7.63 18.60 2.61
N TYR A 278 7.61 17.68 1.64
CA TYR A 278 6.37 17.17 1.04
C TYR A 278 5.95 15.84 1.62
N GLU A 279 4.66 15.60 1.67
CA GLU A 279 4.09 14.26 1.80
C GLU A 279 3.71 13.73 0.40
N ALA A 280 4.03 12.45 0.14
CA ALA A 280 3.65 11.79 -1.11
C ALA A 280 2.12 11.58 -1.17
N PRO A 281 1.47 11.76 -2.33
CA PRO A 281 0.05 11.49 -2.48
C PRO A 281 -0.24 9.99 -2.48
N PHE A 282 -1.52 9.63 -2.28
CA PHE A 282 -1.94 8.24 -2.06
C PHE A 282 -1.54 7.28 -3.18
N GLN A 283 -1.61 7.69 -4.44
CA GLN A 283 -1.22 6.84 -5.57
C GLN A 283 0.29 6.53 -5.58
N VAL A 284 1.13 7.44 -5.09
CA VAL A 284 2.58 7.22 -5.00
C VAL A 284 2.90 6.31 -3.82
N LYS A 285 2.19 6.48 -2.68
CA LYS A 285 2.26 5.56 -1.53
C LYS A 285 1.75 4.15 -1.90
N ALA A 286 0.74 4.06 -2.75
CA ALA A 286 0.17 2.81 -3.24
C ALA A 286 0.94 2.16 -4.41
N ASN A 287 2.07 2.74 -4.86
CA ASN A 287 2.83 2.17 -5.97
C ASN A 287 3.26 0.73 -5.70
N GLY A 288 3.10 -0.13 -6.70
CA GLY A 288 3.32 -1.56 -6.59
C GLY A 288 2.14 -2.33 -5.99
N GLY A 289 1.12 -1.66 -5.45
CA GLY A 289 -0.03 -2.28 -4.81
C GLY A 289 -1.36 -1.80 -5.38
N ILE A 290 -2.34 -1.60 -4.51
CA ILE A 290 -3.72 -1.21 -4.85
C ILE A 290 -4.10 0.10 -4.16
N LEU A 291 -4.78 0.97 -4.92
CA LEU A 291 -5.52 2.11 -4.39
C LEU A 291 -7.02 1.88 -4.64
N LEU A 292 -7.77 1.61 -3.56
CA LEU A 292 -9.22 1.44 -3.59
C LEU A 292 -9.89 2.77 -3.28
N ILE A 293 -10.74 3.24 -4.20
CA ILE A 293 -11.61 4.40 -4.02
C ILE A 293 -13.02 3.87 -3.81
N ASP A 294 -13.46 3.85 -2.54
CA ASP A 294 -14.78 3.35 -2.17
C ASP A 294 -15.84 4.46 -2.24
N ASP A 295 -17.10 4.07 -2.43
CA ASP A 295 -18.23 4.98 -2.64
C ASP A 295 -17.94 6.10 -3.66
N PHE A 296 -17.27 5.73 -4.76
CA PHE A 296 -16.94 6.65 -5.84
C PHE A 296 -18.20 7.30 -6.42
N GLY A 297 -18.21 8.64 -6.49
CA GLY A 297 -19.41 9.43 -6.76
C GLY A 297 -19.98 10.18 -5.56
N ARG A 298 -19.51 9.88 -4.34
CA ARG A 298 -19.95 10.52 -3.10
C ARG A 298 -18.86 11.37 -2.43
N GLN A 299 -17.76 11.59 -3.12
CA GLN A 299 -16.68 12.48 -2.67
C GLN A 299 -17.08 13.95 -2.78
N LEU A 300 -16.40 14.81 -2.02
CA LEU A 300 -16.51 16.26 -2.16
C LEU A 300 -16.08 16.74 -3.57
N VAL A 301 -15.06 16.08 -4.13
CA VAL A 301 -14.62 16.29 -5.51
C VAL A 301 -15.53 15.56 -6.49
N ARG A 302 -15.78 16.19 -7.64
CA ARG A 302 -16.56 15.56 -8.70
C ARG A 302 -15.79 14.38 -9.30
N PRO A 303 -16.43 13.22 -9.52
CA PRO A 303 -15.81 12.05 -10.16
C PRO A 303 -15.02 12.37 -11.43
N ARG A 304 -15.57 13.25 -12.27
CA ARG A 304 -14.95 13.71 -13.51
C ARG A 304 -13.56 14.33 -13.29
N ASP A 305 -13.37 15.09 -12.21
CA ASP A 305 -12.12 15.81 -11.98
C ASP A 305 -11.01 14.85 -11.53
N LEU A 306 -11.32 13.92 -10.63
CA LEU A 306 -10.41 12.82 -10.22
C LEU A 306 -9.98 12.00 -11.45
N LEU A 307 -10.95 11.68 -12.28
CA LEU A 307 -10.78 10.87 -13.46
C LEU A 307 -9.95 11.60 -14.53
N ASN A 308 -10.20 12.89 -14.75
CA ASN A 308 -9.39 13.75 -15.63
C ASN A 308 -7.93 13.82 -15.17
N ARG A 309 -7.68 13.93 -13.85
CA ARG A 309 -6.34 13.97 -13.27
C ARG A 309 -5.53 12.70 -13.56
N TRP A 310 -6.19 11.56 -13.72
CA TRP A 310 -5.56 10.27 -13.96
C TRP A 310 -5.68 9.73 -15.39
N ILE A 311 -6.26 10.47 -16.34
CA ILE A 311 -6.30 10.04 -17.76
C ILE A 311 -4.88 9.67 -18.24
N VAL A 312 -3.96 10.62 -18.12
CA VAL A 312 -2.59 10.45 -18.60
C VAL A 312 -1.82 9.40 -17.78
N PRO A 313 -1.86 9.41 -16.43
CA PRO A 313 -1.23 8.36 -15.61
C PRO A 313 -1.74 6.94 -15.89
N LEU A 314 -3.04 6.75 -16.10
CA LEU A 314 -3.62 5.44 -16.42
C LEU A 314 -3.21 4.93 -17.81
N GLU A 315 -3.04 5.83 -18.78
CA GLU A 315 -2.62 5.47 -20.15
C GLU A 315 -1.11 5.23 -20.24
N ASN A 316 -0.29 6.15 -19.70
CA ASN A 316 1.16 6.16 -19.91
C ASN A 316 1.96 5.51 -18.77
N ARG A 317 1.31 5.16 -17.65
CA ARG A 317 1.96 4.63 -16.44
C ARG A 317 2.98 5.60 -15.81
N ILE A 318 2.79 6.89 -16.02
CA ILE A 318 3.62 7.97 -15.48
C ILE A 318 2.70 9.04 -14.88
N ASP A 319 2.92 9.36 -13.61
CA ASP A 319 2.27 10.49 -12.94
C ASP A 319 3.15 11.73 -13.00
N TYR A 320 2.52 12.86 -13.27
CA TYR A 320 3.18 14.16 -13.35
C TYR A 320 2.79 14.98 -12.13
N LEU A 321 3.72 15.12 -11.18
CA LEU A 321 3.51 15.92 -9.97
C LEU A 321 4.29 17.23 -10.07
N THR A 322 3.81 18.27 -9.42
CA THR A 322 4.46 19.59 -9.44
C THR A 322 4.87 20.00 -8.03
N LEU A 323 6.12 20.44 -7.88
CA LEU A 323 6.61 21.06 -6.64
C LEU A 323 6.08 22.50 -6.52
N HIS A 324 6.04 23.06 -5.31
CA HIS A 324 5.72 24.48 -5.06
C HIS A 324 6.64 25.44 -5.84
N THR A 325 7.83 24.97 -6.26
CA THR A 325 8.77 25.70 -7.12
C THR A 325 8.34 25.77 -8.59
N GLY A 326 7.24 25.11 -8.97
CA GLY A 326 6.75 24.98 -10.35
C GLY A 326 7.43 23.86 -11.14
N ARG A 327 8.41 23.16 -10.57
CA ARG A 327 9.09 22.05 -11.26
C ARG A 327 8.20 20.83 -11.34
N LYS A 328 8.12 20.24 -12.54
CA LYS A 328 7.40 19.00 -12.80
C LYS A 328 8.30 17.78 -12.60
N LEU A 329 7.73 16.75 -11.99
CA LEU A 329 8.35 15.47 -11.69
C LEU A 329 7.59 14.35 -12.39
N GLU A 330 8.33 13.39 -12.89
CA GLU A 330 7.78 12.15 -13.46
C GLU A 330 7.96 11.01 -12.47
N LEU A 331 6.85 10.44 -12.02
CA LEU A 331 6.83 9.31 -11.09
C LEU A 331 6.18 8.09 -11.77
N PRO A 332 6.63 6.87 -11.47
CA PRO A 332 5.96 5.67 -11.95
C PRO A 332 4.55 5.63 -11.39
N PHE A 333 3.60 5.21 -12.22
CA PHE A 333 2.22 4.95 -11.83
C PHE A 333 1.94 3.44 -11.92
N ASP A 334 2.60 2.69 -11.03
CA ASP A 334 2.52 1.22 -10.94
C ASP A 334 1.51 0.77 -9.87
N VAL A 335 0.41 1.53 -9.76
CA VAL A 335 -0.70 1.27 -8.85
C VAL A 335 -1.89 0.67 -9.62
N LEU A 336 -2.54 -0.32 -9.04
CA LEU A 336 -3.84 -0.80 -9.50
C LEU A 336 -4.94 0.04 -8.84
N ILE A 337 -5.59 0.93 -9.61
CA ILE A 337 -6.74 1.67 -9.09
C ILE A 337 -8.00 0.83 -9.19
N VAL A 338 -8.72 0.71 -8.08
CA VAL A 338 -10.04 0.07 -8.03
C VAL A 338 -11.06 1.12 -7.60
N PHE A 339 -12.04 1.41 -8.46
CA PHE A 339 -13.18 2.25 -8.12
C PHE A 339 -14.35 1.34 -7.71
N SER A 340 -14.96 1.59 -6.56
CA SER A 340 -16.17 0.93 -6.08
C SER A 340 -17.29 1.95 -5.97
N THR A 341 -18.46 1.68 -6.58
CA THR A 341 -19.59 2.62 -6.54
C THR A 341 -20.95 1.93 -6.54
N ASN A 342 -21.91 2.59 -5.90
CA ASN A 342 -23.32 2.23 -5.95
C ASN A 342 -24.05 2.84 -7.17
N LEU A 343 -23.40 3.76 -7.89
CA LEU A 343 -23.98 4.48 -9.02
C LEU A 343 -23.63 3.82 -10.36
N PRO A 344 -24.55 3.80 -11.33
CA PRO A 344 -24.24 3.40 -12.69
C PRO A 344 -23.11 4.27 -13.29
N PRO A 345 -22.16 3.70 -14.06
CA PRO A 345 -21.03 4.45 -14.61
C PRO A 345 -21.44 5.64 -15.49
N LYS A 346 -22.57 5.53 -16.19
CA LYS A 346 -23.15 6.60 -17.03
C LYS A 346 -23.58 7.85 -16.25
N ASP A 347 -23.84 7.70 -14.94
CA ASP A 347 -24.29 8.80 -14.09
C ASP A 347 -23.09 9.52 -13.44
N LEU A 348 -21.88 8.95 -13.57
CA LEU A 348 -20.65 9.49 -13.01
C LEU A 348 -19.82 10.26 -14.04
N VAL A 349 -19.76 9.77 -15.28
CA VAL A 349 -18.92 10.33 -16.35
C VAL A 349 -19.49 10.08 -17.75
N ASP A 350 -18.98 10.82 -18.73
CA ASP A 350 -19.34 10.69 -20.14
C ASP A 350 -18.78 9.42 -20.81
N GLU A 351 -19.28 9.13 -22.01
CA GLU A 351 -18.91 7.93 -22.77
C GLU A 351 -17.42 7.93 -23.16
N ALA A 352 -16.84 9.10 -23.43
CA ALA A 352 -15.44 9.24 -23.79
C ALA A 352 -14.52 8.79 -22.64
N PHE A 353 -14.91 9.10 -21.40
CA PHE A 353 -14.20 8.63 -20.22
C PHE A 353 -14.42 7.14 -19.97
N LEU A 354 -15.66 6.66 -20.09
CA LEU A 354 -15.96 5.24 -19.93
C LEU A 354 -15.12 4.36 -20.86
N ARG A 355 -14.77 4.83 -22.07
CA ARG A 355 -13.88 4.10 -22.99
C ARG A 355 -12.47 3.87 -22.42
N ARG A 356 -11.99 4.73 -21.53
CA ARG A 356 -10.65 4.64 -20.90
C ARG A 356 -10.62 3.68 -19.71
N LEU A 357 -11.74 3.52 -19.02
CA LEU A 357 -11.91 2.50 -17.97
C LEU A 357 -12.07 1.12 -18.62
N ARG A 358 -10.97 0.38 -18.74
CA ARG A 358 -10.97 -0.92 -19.45
C ARG A 358 -11.90 -1.96 -18.84
N HIS A 359 -11.81 -2.16 -17.53
CA HIS A 359 -12.55 -3.24 -16.85
C HIS A 359 -13.71 -2.66 -16.04
N LYS A 360 -14.94 -2.94 -16.48
CA LYS A 360 -16.18 -2.58 -15.79
C LYS A 360 -16.87 -3.85 -15.32
N ILE A 361 -16.96 -4.04 -14.02
CA ILE A 361 -17.46 -5.25 -13.39
C ILE A 361 -18.75 -4.90 -12.65
N HIS A 362 -19.87 -5.36 -13.20
CA HIS A 362 -21.17 -5.20 -12.57
C HIS A 362 -21.38 -6.31 -11.52
N ILE A 363 -21.67 -5.90 -10.29
CA ILE A 363 -22.02 -6.78 -9.18
C ILE A 363 -23.51 -6.58 -8.89
N GLY A 364 -24.32 -7.44 -9.50
CA GLY A 364 -25.77 -7.41 -9.36
C GLY A 364 -26.26 -8.11 -8.09
N ASP A 365 -27.59 -8.21 -8.00
CA ASP A 365 -28.25 -8.96 -6.95
C ASP A 365 -28.06 -10.46 -7.15
N PRO A 366 -27.91 -11.23 -6.05
CA PRO A 366 -27.80 -12.67 -6.14
C PRO A 366 -29.11 -13.28 -6.65
N SER A 367 -28.99 -14.37 -7.39
CA SER A 367 -30.09 -15.29 -7.66
C SER A 367 -30.56 -15.97 -6.36
N PHE A 368 -31.73 -16.60 -6.38
CA PHE A 368 -32.23 -17.36 -5.22
C PHE A 368 -31.27 -18.49 -4.80
N GLU A 369 -30.62 -19.15 -5.76
CA GLU A 369 -29.63 -20.20 -5.46
C GLU A 369 -28.39 -19.62 -4.78
N GLU A 370 -27.82 -18.54 -5.35
CA GLU A 370 -26.68 -17.84 -4.75
C GLU A 370 -27.05 -17.28 -3.36
N TYR A 371 -28.24 -16.71 -3.20
CA TYR A 371 -28.72 -16.17 -1.93
C TYR A 371 -28.84 -17.26 -0.86
N ARG A 372 -29.36 -18.44 -1.22
CA ARG A 372 -29.41 -19.61 -0.33
C ARG A 372 -28.02 -20.03 0.12
N ASP A 373 -27.05 -20.08 -0.81
CA ASP A 373 -25.69 -20.50 -0.48
C ASP A 373 -24.99 -19.45 0.41
N ILE A 374 -25.19 -18.16 0.16
CA ILE A 374 -24.74 -17.08 1.05
C ILE A 374 -25.35 -17.26 2.44
N PHE A 375 -26.67 -17.47 2.52
CA PHE A 375 -27.37 -17.61 3.79
C PHE A 375 -26.87 -18.81 4.60
N ARG A 376 -26.66 -19.95 3.94
CA ARG A 376 -26.09 -21.15 4.58
C ARG A 376 -24.71 -20.87 5.17
N ASN A 377 -23.81 -20.26 4.39
CA ASN A 377 -22.46 -19.94 4.83
C ASN A 377 -22.46 -18.97 6.02
N VAL A 378 -23.31 -17.94 5.96
CA VAL A 378 -23.45 -16.95 7.03
C VAL A 378 -24.03 -17.56 8.30
N ALA A 379 -25.09 -18.36 8.19
CA ALA A 379 -25.71 -19.04 9.33
C ALA A 379 -24.70 -19.96 10.02
N GLN A 380 -23.97 -20.77 9.25
CA GLN A 380 -22.91 -21.64 9.76
C GLN A 380 -21.79 -20.85 10.47
N ALA A 381 -21.31 -19.77 9.87
CA ALA A 381 -20.26 -18.92 10.46
C ALA A 381 -20.70 -18.25 11.76
N LYS A 382 -22.00 -17.97 11.91
CA LYS A 382 -22.62 -17.36 13.10
C LYS A 382 -23.14 -18.39 14.11
N GLY A 383 -23.00 -19.69 13.85
CA GLY A 383 -23.48 -20.75 14.74
C GLY A 383 -25.01 -20.88 14.79
N ILE A 384 -25.72 -20.41 13.77
CA ILE A 384 -27.18 -20.56 13.65
C ILE A 384 -27.48 -21.83 12.87
N SER A 385 -28.37 -22.67 13.39
CA SER A 385 -28.84 -23.88 12.69
C SER A 385 -29.59 -23.50 11.42
N PHE A 386 -28.98 -23.81 10.27
CA PHE A 386 -29.57 -23.55 8.96
C PHE A 386 -30.77 -24.48 8.72
N ASP A 387 -31.92 -23.89 8.43
CA ASP A 387 -33.15 -24.60 8.06
C ASP A 387 -33.62 -24.16 6.66
N SER A 388 -33.82 -25.14 5.78
CA SER A 388 -34.31 -24.89 4.42
C SER A 388 -35.74 -24.39 4.40
N ASP A 389 -36.57 -24.86 5.33
CA ASP A 389 -37.99 -24.51 5.39
C ASP A 389 -38.14 -23.07 5.93
N GLY A 390 -37.42 -22.73 7.00
CA GLY A 390 -37.29 -21.36 7.48
C GLY A 390 -36.79 -20.38 6.41
N LEU A 391 -35.79 -20.75 5.61
CA LEU A 391 -35.33 -19.90 4.50
C LEU A 391 -36.43 -19.73 3.43
N ALA A 392 -37.13 -20.80 3.06
CA ALA A 392 -38.22 -20.73 2.10
C ALA A 392 -39.35 -19.81 2.60
N TYR A 393 -39.68 -19.89 3.89
CA TYR A 393 -40.63 -18.99 4.55
C TYR A 393 -40.17 -17.52 4.47
N LEU A 394 -38.92 -17.23 4.85
CA LEU A 394 -38.34 -15.88 4.73
C LEU A 394 -38.44 -15.35 3.30
N LEU A 395 -38.06 -16.14 2.30
CA LEU A 395 -38.11 -15.74 0.89
C LEU A 395 -39.55 -15.48 0.42
N GLN A 396 -40.50 -16.32 0.81
CA GLN A 396 -41.89 -16.16 0.40
C GLN A 396 -42.54 -14.93 1.03
N GLU A 397 -42.47 -14.81 2.35
CA GLU A 397 -43.18 -13.77 3.11
C GLU A 397 -42.50 -12.40 3.00
N TRP A 398 -41.18 -12.34 3.12
CA TRP A 398 -40.46 -11.07 3.25
C TRP A 398 -39.84 -10.56 1.95
N TYR A 399 -39.73 -11.42 0.92
CA TYR A 399 -39.19 -11.02 -0.38
C TYR A 399 -40.22 -11.07 -1.50
N ILE A 400 -40.81 -12.23 -1.77
CA ILE A 400 -41.68 -12.43 -2.94
C ILE A 400 -43.00 -11.66 -2.79
N LYS A 401 -43.69 -11.78 -1.65
CA LYS A 401 -44.96 -11.07 -1.42
C LYS A 401 -44.81 -9.54 -1.41
N LEU A 402 -43.64 -9.05 -1.03
CA LEU A 402 -43.36 -7.63 -0.83
C LEU A 402 -42.48 -7.03 -1.95
N ASP A 403 -42.23 -7.78 -3.03
CA ASP A 403 -41.35 -7.43 -4.17
C ASP A 403 -39.99 -6.83 -3.75
N ARG A 404 -39.36 -7.39 -2.70
CA ARG A 404 -38.04 -6.93 -2.25
C ARG A 404 -36.94 -7.58 -3.09
N LYS A 405 -35.93 -6.78 -3.46
CA LYS A 405 -34.73 -7.29 -4.13
C LYS A 405 -33.82 -8.01 -3.13
N LEU A 406 -33.26 -9.14 -3.55
CA LEU A 406 -32.24 -9.85 -2.77
C LEU A 406 -30.95 -9.04 -2.75
N ARG A 407 -30.30 -8.91 -1.59
CA ARG A 407 -28.93 -8.38 -1.48
C ARG A 407 -28.05 -9.39 -0.78
N ALA A 408 -26.78 -9.45 -1.17
CA ALA A 408 -25.83 -10.37 -0.54
C ALA A 408 -25.55 -10.04 0.94
N SER A 409 -25.87 -8.82 1.40
CA SER A 409 -25.74 -8.41 2.80
C SER A 409 -26.89 -8.89 3.67
N HIS A 410 -28.10 -9.04 3.13
CA HIS A 410 -29.29 -9.34 3.92
C HIS A 410 -29.15 -10.61 4.79
N PRO A 411 -28.54 -11.72 4.32
CA PRO A 411 -28.35 -12.88 5.17
C PRO A 411 -27.54 -12.58 6.44
N ARG A 412 -26.49 -11.75 6.32
CA ARG A 412 -25.69 -11.32 7.48
C ARG A 412 -26.55 -10.52 8.44
N ASP A 413 -27.22 -9.49 7.93
CA ASP A 413 -27.98 -8.56 8.75
C ASP A 413 -29.18 -9.25 9.44
N ILE A 414 -29.88 -10.14 8.73
CA ILE A 414 -30.98 -10.95 9.28
C ILE A 414 -30.47 -11.92 10.35
N CYS A 415 -29.36 -12.62 10.10
CA CYS A 415 -28.77 -13.50 11.10
C CYS A 415 -28.28 -12.74 12.33
N ASP A 416 -27.74 -11.51 12.16
CA ASP A 416 -27.40 -10.63 13.28
C ASP A 416 -28.62 -10.28 14.12
N GLN A 417 -29.75 -9.94 13.48
CA GLN A 417 -31.00 -9.70 14.20
C GLN A 417 -31.50 -10.96 14.93
N ILE A 418 -31.43 -12.15 14.30
CA ILE A 418 -31.79 -13.42 14.96
C ILE A 418 -30.94 -13.64 16.21
N LEU A 419 -29.63 -13.41 16.14
CA LEU A 419 -28.73 -13.55 17.29
C LEU A 419 -29.08 -12.56 18.41
N ASP A 420 -29.25 -11.28 18.07
CA ASP A 420 -29.55 -10.23 19.05
C ASP A 420 -30.87 -10.54 19.80
N ILE A 421 -31.91 -10.95 19.07
CA ILE A 421 -33.20 -11.32 19.64
C ILE A 421 -33.08 -12.59 20.50
N SER A 422 -32.37 -13.61 20.01
CA SER A 422 -32.21 -14.88 20.72
C SER A 422 -31.44 -14.69 22.04
N ASN A 423 -30.37 -13.88 22.01
CA ASN A 423 -29.60 -13.51 23.18
C ASN A 423 -30.44 -12.75 24.21
N TYR A 424 -31.25 -11.78 23.76
CA TYR A 424 -32.15 -11.03 24.64
C TYR A 424 -33.21 -11.93 25.30
N LEU A 425 -33.79 -12.86 24.53
CA LEU A 425 -34.80 -13.80 25.03
C LEU A 425 -34.21 -15.02 25.75
N SER A 426 -32.88 -15.16 25.79
CA SER A 426 -32.17 -16.32 26.36
C SER A 426 -32.61 -17.65 25.74
N ILE A 427 -32.77 -17.69 24.42
CA ILE A 427 -33.12 -18.88 23.64
C ILE A 427 -32.01 -19.22 22.63
N GLU A 428 -32.02 -20.45 22.12
CA GLU A 428 -31.05 -20.89 21.11
C GLU A 428 -31.36 -20.24 19.75
N PRO A 429 -30.34 -19.70 19.03
CA PRO A 429 -30.56 -19.05 17.74
C PRO A 429 -30.87 -20.08 16.64
N GLN A 430 -32.09 -20.00 16.11
CA GLN A 430 -32.59 -20.91 15.08
C GLN A 430 -33.44 -20.15 14.05
N MET A 431 -33.55 -20.71 12.84
CA MET A 431 -34.34 -20.15 11.74
C MET A 431 -35.84 -20.49 11.84
N THR A 432 -36.44 -20.31 13.03
CA THR A 432 -37.89 -20.51 13.21
C THR A 432 -38.68 -19.35 12.61
N HIS A 433 -39.93 -19.59 12.21
CA HIS A 433 -40.78 -18.55 11.62
C HIS A 433 -40.94 -17.31 12.52
N ASP A 434 -41.13 -17.50 13.84
CA ASP A 434 -41.26 -16.38 14.81
C ASP A 434 -39.98 -15.54 14.88
N LEU A 435 -38.81 -16.17 14.97
CA LEU A 435 -37.53 -15.45 15.00
C LEU A 435 -37.24 -14.76 13.68
N ILE A 436 -37.58 -15.38 12.55
CA ILE A 436 -37.46 -14.79 11.22
C ILE A 436 -38.34 -13.55 11.11
N ASP A 437 -39.60 -13.62 11.52
CA ASP A 437 -40.52 -12.48 11.44
C ASP A 437 -40.06 -11.32 12.33
N ARG A 438 -39.59 -11.61 13.55
CA ARG A 438 -39.03 -10.57 14.43
C ARG A 438 -37.76 -9.95 13.84
N ALA A 439 -36.85 -10.76 13.31
CA ALA A 439 -35.61 -10.29 12.71
C ALA A 439 -35.87 -9.46 11.44
N ALA A 440 -36.74 -9.95 10.56
CA ALA A 440 -37.06 -9.31 9.31
C ALA A 440 -37.89 -8.03 9.51
N SER A 441 -38.83 -7.99 10.47
CA SER A 441 -39.55 -6.76 10.83
C SER A 441 -38.65 -5.70 11.47
N ALA A 442 -37.67 -6.10 12.28
CA ALA A 442 -36.69 -5.18 12.84
C ALA A 442 -35.74 -4.60 11.78
N TYR A 443 -35.33 -5.42 10.80
CA TYR A 443 -34.40 -5.01 9.76
C TYR A 443 -35.06 -4.23 8.61
N PHE A 444 -36.15 -4.76 8.06
CA PHE A 444 -36.87 -4.14 6.95
C PHE A 444 -37.84 -3.09 7.48
N VAL A 445 -37.34 -1.87 7.64
CA VAL A 445 -38.17 -0.70 7.95
C VAL A 445 -38.73 -0.14 6.65
N ASP A 446 -40.03 0.16 6.62
CA ASP A 446 -40.63 0.95 5.54
C ASP A 446 -40.15 2.41 5.70
N LEU A 447 -39.32 2.86 4.76
CA LEU A 447 -38.78 4.22 4.70
C LEU A 447 -39.71 5.19 3.96
#